data_AF-A0A1Y2X2Y8-F1
#
_entry.id   AF-A0A1Y2X2Y8-F1
#
_cell.length_a   1.000
_cell.length_b   1.000
_cell.length_c   1.000
_cell.angle_alpha   90.00
_cell.angle_beta   90.00
_cell.angle_gamma   90.00
#
_symmetry.space_group_name_H-M   'P 1'
#
loop_
_entity.id
_entity.type
_entity.pdbx_description
1 polymer ?
#
loop_
_entity_poly.entity_id
_entity_poly.type
_entity_poly.pdbx_seq_one_letter_code
_entity_poly.pdbx_strand_id
1 'polypeptide(L)'
;DNREFLLLEGRIIFTAMTCIYVGSQAALRRPPSANPAKKGKKGGRKDQDKEDELVQGLLPSDAILLPITAGAVLTGLYYLIKWLDDPEILNKILRAYFSIMSLVAMSKLLADSLHYVTGFIFPTVWLAKNGRLYHIDSSKKGQWSVNGDSPEQVWDEKKKSPFPYWWSELSASDATNNLLWEIRHLLTEEWTVRLSIHGITHQKYKVKFNDILGIVLAIQANIVYYMTQSTFLSNLMGYSFCYTGVILMSPTTFATGTAVLFGLFFYDIYMVFYTPYMVTVATKLDVPIKLVFEGPVKASMLGLGDIVLPGIFVGLCLRFDLYMFYYRQRKLIPVELETKDETSGQVVTNTVTQRMVVKPDYINPQGQWGDWFWSTRFGKLSTDTTPALKAATFPKPYFHAAMIGYLLAMLVTLVMLLVYRHAQPALLYLVPGIVFAAWTTGLFRGELREMWSYTEDGSLDTTDTIVEVDGDGNVINVVDNKDETKDKKDDINRKNDDEAENKSGEKGDTKASNDASSDNESSKR
;
A
#
# COMPACT_ATOMS: atom_id res chain seq x y z
N ASP A 1 -32.47 -3.82 -24.81
CA ASP A 1 -32.64 -4.22 -23.39
C ASP A 1 -31.50 -5.13 -22.90
N ASN A 2 -31.49 -6.44 -23.21
CA ASN A 2 -30.46 -7.35 -22.63
C ASN A 2 -29.01 -7.01 -23.00
N ARG A 3 -28.74 -6.54 -24.24
CA ARG A 3 -27.38 -6.19 -24.68
C ARG A 3 -26.84 -4.96 -23.94
N GLU A 4 -27.67 -3.95 -23.71
CA GLU A 4 -27.28 -2.73 -23.01
C GLU A 4 -27.07 -3.00 -21.51
N PHE A 5 -27.92 -3.84 -20.91
CA PHE A 5 -27.74 -4.32 -19.54
C PHE A 5 -26.41 -5.07 -19.39
N LEU A 6 -26.10 -6.01 -20.30
CA LEU A 6 -24.83 -6.75 -20.26
C LEU A 6 -23.61 -5.84 -20.49
N LEU A 7 -23.73 -4.81 -21.33
CA LEU A 7 -22.67 -3.82 -21.50
C LEU A 7 -22.46 -2.97 -20.25
N LEU A 8 -23.54 -2.56 -19.57
CA LEU A 8 -23.47 -1.84 -18.30
C LEU A 8 -22.75 -2.69 -17.25
N GLU A 9 -23.20 -3.93 -17.05
CA GLU A 9 -22.60 -4.86 -16.09
C GLU A 9 -21.15 -5.22 -16.44
N GLY A 10 -20.84 -5.38 -17.72
CA GLY A 10 -19.46 -5.58 -18.18
C GLY A 10 -18.55 -4.40 -17.83
N ARG A 11 -19.06 -3.15 -17.92
CA ARG A 11 -18.32 -1.96 -17.47
C ARG A 11 -18.12 -1.98 -15.97
N ILE A 12 -19.12 -2.37 -15.18
CA ILE A 12 -19.03 -2.48 -13.72
C ILE A 12 -17.95 -3.47 -13.32
N ILE A 13 -18.00 -4.70 -13.87
CA ILE A 13 -17.00 -5.75 -13.60
C ILE A 13 -15.60 -5.26 -13.98
N PHE A 14 -15.45 -4.65 -15.16
CA PHE A 14 -14.17 -4.11 -15.61
C PHE A 14 -13.64 -3.01 -14.67
N THR A 15 -14.49 -2.08 -14.24
CA THR A 15 -14.09 -1.01 -13.32
C THR A 15 -13.69 -1.55 -11.95
N ALA A 16 -14.43 -2.53 -11.41
CA ALA A 16 -14.10 -3.17 -10.14
C ALA A 16 -12.77 -3.95 -10.22
N MET A 17 -12.57 -4.73 -11.27
CA MET A 17 -11.31 -5.45 -11.50
C MET A 17 -10.13 -4.49 -11.65
N THR A 18 -10.29 -3.40 -12.40
CA THR A 18 -9.23 -2.40 -12.57
C THR A 18 -8.91 -1.73 -11.24
N CYS A 19 -9.92 -1.43 -10.43
CA CYS A 19 -9.76 -0.86 -9.10
C CYS A 19 -8.94 -1.79 -8.18
N ILE A 20 -9.34 -3.06 -8.10
CA ILE A 20 -8.64 -4.06 -7.29
C ILE A 20 -7.21 -4.25 -7.80
N TYR A 21 -7.01 -4.32 -9.11
CA TYR A 21 -5.69 -4.50 -9.71
C TYR A 21 -4.75 -3.34 -9.37
N VAL A 22 -5.18 -2.10 -9.64
CA VAL A 22 -4.38 -0.90 -9.41
C VAL A 22 -4.16 -0.67 -7.91
N GLY A 23 -5.20 -0.85 -7.09
CA GLY A 23 -5.11 -0.77 -5.63
C GLY A 23 -4.14 -1.80 -5.06
N SER A 24 -4.17 -3.05 -5.53
CA SER A 24 -3.24 -4.10 -5.08
C SER A 24 -1.79 -3.78 -5.42
N GLN A 25 -1.52 -3.28 -6.63
CA GLN A 25 -0.16 -2.90 -7.03
C GLN A 25 0.36 -1.69 -6.22
N ALA A 26 -0.51 -0.71 -5.94
CA ALA A 26 -0.19 0.42 -5.09
C ALA A 26 -0.01 0.02 -3.62
N ALA A 27 -0.68 -1.04 -3.18
CA ALA A 27 -0.56 -1.59 -1.84
C ALA A 27 0.69 -2.45 -1.63
N LEU A 28 1.55 -2.66 -2.65
CA LEU A 28 2.82 -3.39 -2.48
C LEU A 28 3.70 -2.72 -1.41
N ARG A 29 4.37 -3.54 -0.60
CA ARG A 29 5.29 -3.08 0.44
C ARG A 29 6.50 -3.98 0.50
N ARG A 30 7.52 -3.56 1.27
CA ARG A 30 8.69 -4.41 1.52
C ARG A 30 8.21 -5.72 2.17
N PRO A 31 8.48 -6.89 1.56
CA PRO A 31 8.18 -8.15 2.22
C PRO A 31 9.23 -8.45 3.30
N PRO A 32 8.88 -9.17 4.38
CA PRO A 32 9.84 -9.52 5.43
C PRO A 32 11.00 -10.41 4.97
N SER A 33 10.89 -11.03 3.80
CA SER A 33 11.92 -11.85 3.17
C SER A 33 13.06 -11.04 2.53
N ALA A 34 12.95 -9.71 2.46
CA ALA A 34 13.93 -8.82 1.84
C ALA A 34 14.48 -7.80 2.85
N ASN A 35 15.79 -7.58 2.81
CA ASN A 35 16.44 -6.58 3.63
C ASN A 35 16.06 -5.17 3.17
N PRO A 36 15.98 -4.17 4.07
CA PRO A 36 15.83 -2.79 3.67
C PRO A 36 16.99 -2.36 2.75
N ALA A 37 16.71 -1.46 1.79
CA ALA A 37 17.71 -0.99 0.83
C ALA A 37 18.94 -0.42 1.55
N LYS A 38 20.15 -0.82 1.11
CA LYS A 38 21.41 -0.33 1.70
C LYS A 38 21.57 1.17 1.51
N LYS A 39 21.97 1.82 2.60
CA LYS A 39 22.23 3.26 2.71
C LYS A 39 23.34 3.67 1.72
N GLY A 40 23.01 4.43 0.68
CA GLY A 40 23.98 5.32 0.04
C GLY A 40 24.52 6.29 1.09
N LYS A 41 25.77 6.76 0.98
CA LYS A 41 26.53 7.50 2.01
C LYS A 41 25.91 8.82 2.58
N LYS A 42 24.63 9.13 2.37
CA LYS A 42 23.88 10.20 3.05
C LYS A 42 22.53 9.68 3.55
N GLY A 43 22.21 9.99 4.81
CA GLY A 43 21.25 9.24 5.62
C GLY A 43 19.78 9.27 5.20
N GLY A 44 19.16 8.09 5.21
CA GLY A 44 17.73 7.89 4.95
C GLY A 44 17.10 6.73 5.72
N ARG A 45 17.64 6.33 6.88
CA ARG A 45 17.16 5.15 7.64
C ARG A 45 15.80 5.36 8.35
N LYS A 46 15.23 6.57 8.36
CA LYS A 46 14.07 6.89 9.25
C LYS A 46 12.74 7.16 8.57
N ASP A 47 12.69 7.32 7.24
CA ASP A 47 11.47 7.82 6.57
C ASP A 47 10.71 6.71 5.81
N GLN A 48 11.39 5.71 5.25
CA GLN A 48 10.71 4.57 4.58
C GLN A 48 10.05 3.61 5.57
N ASP A 49 10.73 3.27 6.67
CA ASP A 49 10.17 2.39 7.71
C ASP A 49 8.93 3.01 8.37
N LYS A 50 8.81 4.35 8.40
CA LYS A 50 7.64 5.06 8.98
C LYS A 50 6.40 5.04 8.08
N GLU A 51 6.55 5.05 6.76
CA GLU A 51 5.40 4.94 5.84
C GLU A 51 4.78 3.53 5.90
N ASP A 52 5.61 2.49 6.04
CA ASP A 52 5.16 1.11 6.24
C ASP A 52 4.54 0.89 7.64
N GLU A 53 5.00 1.62 8.67
CA GLU A 53 4.51 1.55 10.06
C GLU A 53 3.15 2.27 10.28
N LEU A 54 2.77 3.20 9.38
CA LEU A 54 1.52 3.96 9.46
C LEU A 54 0.28 3.20 8.96
N VAL A 55 0.46 2.03 8.32
CA VAL A 55 -0.66 1.20 7.84
C VAL A 55 -1.01 0.14 8.88
N GLN A 56 -2.05 0.41 9.67
CA GLN A 56 -2.55 -0.50 10.69
C GLN A 56 -3.04 -1.80 10.05
N GLY A 57 -2.25 -2.87 10.18
CA GLY A 57 -2.64 -4.20 9.71
C GLY A 57 -3.81 -4.75 10.53
N LEU A 58 -4.79 -5.37 9.87
CA LEU A 58 -5.91 -6.02 10.56
C LEU A 58 -5.37 -7.18 11.41
N LEU A 59 -5.62 -7.12 12.72
CA LEU A 59 -5.28 -8.20 13.64
C LEU A 59 -6.33 -9.32 13.58
N PRO A 60 -5.98 -10.55 14.04
CA PRO A 60 -6.96 -11.63 14.15
C PRO A 60 -8.21 -11.26 14.96
N SER A 61 -8.09 -10.39 15.97
CA SER A 61 -9.22 -9.86 16.75
C SER A 61 -10.21 -9.07 15.89
N ASP A 62 -9.73 -8.41 14.85
CA ASP A 62 -10.53 -7.53 14.01
C ASP A 62 -11.47 -8.33 13.10
N ALA A 63 -11.17 -9.61 12.85
CA ALA A 63 -12.03 -10.51 12.08
C ALA A 63 -13.43 -10.67 12.68
N ILE A 64 -13.53 -10.66 14.01
CA ILE A 64 -14.81 -10.76 14.73
C ILE A 64 -15.36 -9.37 15.02
N LEU A 65 -14.48 -8.42 15.36
CA LEU A 65 -14.90 -7.06 15.71
C LEU A 65 -15.52 -6.32 14.51
N LEU A 66 -15.01 -6.52 13.30
CA LEU A 66 -15.44 -5.78 12.11
C LEU A 66 -16.92 -6.08 11.73
N PRO A 67 -17.37 -7.35 11.61
CA PRO A 67 -18.79 -7.65 11.42
C PRO A 67 -19.70 -7.14 12.55
N ILE A 68 -19.26 -7.25 13.80
CA ILE A 68 -20.04 -6.83 14.97
C ILE A 68 -20.19 -5.31 15.01
N THR A 69 -19.10 -4.58 14.80
CA THR A 69 -19.10 -3.11 14.76
C THR A 69 -19.91 -2.60 13.58
N ALA A 70 -19.79 -3.21 12.39
CA ALA A 70 -20.64 -2.91 11.25
C ALA A 70 -22.13 -3.11 11.59
N GLY A 71 -22.48 -4.21 12.25
CA GLY A 71 -23.85 -4.48 12.69
C GLY A 71 -24.37 -3.51 13.75
N ALA A 72 -23.53 -3.16 14.73
CA ALA A 72 -23.85 -2.19 15.76
C ALA A 72 -24.06 -0.79 15.17
N VAL A 73 -23.19 -0.35 14.25
CA VAL A 73 -23.33 0.93 13.54
C VAL A 73 -24.60 0.94 12.69
N LEU A 74 -24.88 -0.13 11.93
CA LEU A 74 -26.08 -0.22 11.10
C LEU A 74 -27.36 -0.16 11.94
N THR A 75 -27.39 -0.91 13.04
CA THR A 75 -28.51 -0.94 13.98
C THR A 75 -28.69 0.41 14.67
N GLY A 76 -27.59 1.03 15.13
CA GLY A 76 -27.60 2.35 15.73
C GLY A 76 -28.12 3.41 14.76
N LEU A 77 -27.66 3.37 13.51
CA LEU A 77 -28.10 4.30 12.46
C LEU A 77 -29.57 4.10 12.11
N TYR A 78 -30.06 2.87 12.10
CA TYR A 78 -31.49 2.58 11.92
C TYR A 78 -32.36 3.22 13.00
N TYR A 79 -31.99 3.01 14.27
CA TYR A 79 -32.73 3.63 15.38
C TYR A 79 -32.58 5.14 15.41
N LEU A 80 -31.41 5.67 15.06
CA LEU A 80 -31.18 7.11 14.94
C LEU A 80 -32.06 7.74 13.87
N ILE A 81 -32.17 7.13 12.69
CA ILE A 81 -33.04 7.61 11.60
C ILE A 81 -34.51 7.59 12.03
N LYS A 82 -34.92 6.56 12.79
CA LYS A 82 -36.27 6.50 13.36
C LYS A 82 -36.53 7.53 14.46
N TRP A 83 -35.49 7.93 15.18
CA TRP A 83 -35.60 8.89 16.27
C TRP A 83 -35.52 10.34 15.79
N LEU A 84 -34.71 10.61 14.77
CA LEU A 84 -34.45 11.96 14.28
C LEU A 84 -35.61 12.49 13.42
N ASP A 85 -36.48 11.61 12.89
CA ASP A 85 -37.61 11.83 11.97
C ASP A 85 -37.29 12.59 10.65
N ASP A 86 -36.25 13.42 10.64
CA ASP A 86 -35.71 14.16 9.50
C ASP A 86 -34.34 13.60 9.06
N PRO A 87 -34.27 12.91 7.91
CA PRO A 87 -33.01 12.38 7.38
C PRO A 87 -32.07 13.47 6.84
N GLU A 88 -32.52 14.72 6.65
CA GLU A 88 -31.71 15.78 6.04
C GLU A 88 -30.51 16.18 6.89
N ILE A 89 -30.68 16.25 8.22
CA ILE A 89 -29.60 16.56 9.16
C ILE A 89 -28.50 15.51 9.06
N LEU A 90 -28.90 14.23 9.03
CA LEU A 90 -27.97 13.11 8.93
C LEU A 90 -27.28 13.11 7.56
N ASN A 91 -28.02 13.33 6.47
CA ASN A 91 -27.46 13.45 5.13
C ASN A 91 -26.46 14.62 5.03
N LYS A 92 -26.71 15.75 5.69
CA LYS A 92 -25.78 16.89 5.71
C LYS A 92 -24.47 16.55 6.42
N ILE A 93 -24.55 15.93 7.61
CA ILE A 93 -23.37 15.49 8.36
C ILE A 93 -22.57 14.46 7.55
N LEU A 94 -23.27 13.49 6.99
CA LEU A 94 -22.64 12.39 6.27
C LEU A 94 -22.01 12.88 4.96
N ARG A 95 -22.66 13.78 4.21
CA ARG A 95 -22.08 14.44 3.04
C ARG A 95 -20.83 15.25 3.39
N ALA A 96 -20.82 15.95 4.52
CA ALA A 96 -19.62 16.67 4.96
C ALA A 96 -18.47 15.70 5.28
N TYR A 97 -18.75 14.63 6.02
CA TYR A 97 -17.76 13.58 6.34
C TYR A 97 -17.18 12.94 5.07
N PHE A 98 -18.05 12.50 4.15
CA PHE A 98 -17.61 11.86 2.91
C PHE A 98 -16.91 12.82 1.95
N SER A 99 -17.21 14.11 1.99
CA SER A 99 -16.48 15.09 1.18
C SER A 99 -15.02 15.26 1.64
N ILE A 100 -14.78 15.29 2.96
CA ILE A 100 -13.42 15.36 3.51
C ILE A 100 -12.65 14.09 3.18
N MET A 101 -13.27 12.93 3.42
CA MET A 101 -12.62 11.65 3.16
C MET A 101 -12.40 11.42 1.65
N SER A 102 -13.33 11.84 0.79
CA SER A 102 -13.18 11.73 -0.67
C SER A 102 -12.09 12.64 -1.19
N LEU A 103 -11.91 13.81 -0.58
CA LEU A 103 -10.82 14.73 -0.91
C LEU A 103 -9.47 14.09 -0.65
N VAL A 104 -9.26 13.48 0.52
CA VAL A 104 -8.01 12.79 0.87
C VAL A 104 -7.76 11.61 -0.07
N ALA A 105 -8.77 10.75 -0.26
CA ALA A 105 -8.67 9.58 -1.12
C ALA A 105 -8.39 9.96 -2.59
N MET A 106 -9.08 10.99 -3.10
CA MET A 106 -8.90 11.49 -4.47
C MET A 106 -7.55 12.18 -4.66
N SER A 107 -7.05 12.90 -3.65
CA SER A 107 -5.70 13.49 -3.69
C SER A 107 -4.65 12.41 -3.87
N LYS A 108 -4.73 11.32 -3.09
CA LYS A 108 -3.79 10.20 -3.18
C LYS A 108 -3.85 9.51 -4.54
N LEU A 109 -5.07 9.23 -5.03
CA LEU A 109 -5.26 8.62 -6.34
C LEU A 109 -4.70 9.48 -7.48
N LEU A 110 -4.98 10.79 -7.49
CA LEU A 110 -4.51 11.69 -8.54
C LEU A 110 -3.00 11.88 -8.49
N ALA A 111 -2.42 11.97 -7.29
CA ALA A 111 -0.97 12.02 -7.10
C ALA A 111 -0.26 10.78 -7.67
N ASP A 112 -0.74 9.59 -7.31
CA ASP A 112 -0.17 8.33 -7.80
C ASP A 112 -0.38 8.19 -9.31
N SER A 113 -1.57 8.54 -9.82
CA SER A 113 -1.86 8.54 -11.26
C SER A 113 -0.91 9.46 -12.03
N LEU A 114 -0.68 10.67 -11.50
CA LEU A 114 0.26 11.61 -12.09
C LEU A 114 1.71 11.10 -12.01
N HIS A 115 2.07 10.39 -10.93
CA HIS A 115 3.38 9.73 -10.84
C HIS A 115 3.56 8.65 -11.94
N TYR A 116 2.53 7.86 -12.23
CA TYR A 116 2.58 6.90 -13.33
C TYR A 116 2.65 7.58 -14.71
N VAL A 117 1.86 8.64 -14.92
CA VAL A 117 1.89 9.42 -16.17
C VAL A 117 3.26 10.07 -16.38
N THR A 118 3.85 10.64 -15.33
CA THR A 118 5.18 11.25 -15.40
C THR A 118 6.27 10.22 -15.67
N GLY A 119 6.22 9.03 -15.06
CA GLY A 119 7.12 7.92 -15.38
C GLY A 119 6.95 7.37 -16.81
N PHE A 120 5.74 7.46 -17.37
CA PHE A 120 5.49 7.09 -18.77
C PHE A 120 6.05 8.14 -19.75
N ILE A 121 5.88 9.43 -19.47
CA ILE A 121 6.39 10.51 -20.33
C ILE A 121 7.92 10.63 -20.22
N PHE A 122 8.45 10.50 -19.01
CA PHE A 122 9.86 10.65 -18.67
C PHE A 122 10.41 9.36 -18.02
N PRO A 123 10.56 8.28 -18.78
CA PRO A 123 11.13 7.04 -18.26
C PRO A 123 12.60 7.21 -17.87
N THR A 124 13.08 6.37 -16.95
CA THR A 124 14.50 6.26 -16.60
C THR A 124 15.25 5.35 -17.57
N VAL A 125 14.56 4.37 -18.17
CA VAL A 125 15.14 3.40 -19.10
C VAL A 125 14.23 3.15 -20.30
N TRP A 126 14.83 2.90 -21.46
CA TRP A 126 14.09 2.51 -22.66
C TRP A 126 14.91 1.62 -23.60
N LEU A 127 14.23 0.78 -24.38
CA LEU A 127 14.84 -0.17 -25.30
C LEU A 127 14.85 0.39 -26.73
N ALA A 128 16.02 0.51 -27.34
CA ALA A 128 16.16 0.97 -28.72
C ALA A 128 15.83 -0.12 -29.75
N LYS A 129 15.62 0.29 -31.02
CA LYS A 129 15.31 -0.64 -32.13
C LYS A 129 16.34 -1.76 -32.27
N ASN A 130 17.61 -1.40 -32.07
CA ASN A 130 18.79 -2.27 -32.12
C ASN A 130 18.92 -3.23 -30.92
N GLY A 131 17.99 -3.21 -29.96
CA GLY A 131 18.01 -4.07 -28.79
C GLY A 131 18.89 -3.58 -27.64
N ARG A 132 19.52 -2.41 -27.75
CA ARG A 132 20.30 -1.81 -26.67
C ARG A 132 19.42 -1.07 -25.68
N LEU A 133 19.69 -1.25 -24.38
CA LEU A 133 19.01 -0.52 -23.31
C LEU A 133 19.71 0.82 -23.08
N TYR A 134 18.95 1.91 -23.15
CA TYR A 134 19.42 3.25 -22.85
C TYR A 134 18.89 3.69 -21.48
N HIS A 135 19.77 4.32 -20.71
CA HIS A 135 19.48 4.95 -19.44
C HIS A 135 19.50 6.47 -19.62
N ILE A 136 18.51 7.13 -19.03
CA ILE A 136 18.35 8.58 -19.06
C ILE A 136 18.78 9.14 -17.72
N ASP A 137 19.87 9.92 -17.71
CA ASP A 137 20.42 10.53 -16.51
C ASP A 137 20.05 12.02 -16.45
N SER A 138 19.29 12.39 -15.42
CA SER A 138 18.87 13.78 -15.18
C SER A 138 20.03 14.69 -14.77
N SER A 139 21.08 14.18 -14.11
CA SER A 139 22.20 15.02 -13.65
C SER A 139 23.12 15.44 -14.79
N LYS A 140 23.36 14.52 -15.73
CA LYS A 140 24.22 14.76 -16.91
C LYS A 140 23.45 15.23 -18.15
N LYS A 141 22.12 15.34 -18.07
CA LYS A 141 21.23 15.75 -19.17
C LYS A 141 21.52 14.99 -20.48
N GLY A 142 21.68 13.68 -20.38
CA GLY A 142 22.11 12.84 -21.51
C GLY A 142 21.71 11.39 -21.34
N GLN A 143 21.90 10.63 -22.42
CA GLN A 143 21.57 9.21 -22.46
C GLN A 143 22.82 8.36 -22.62
N TRP A 144 22.88 7.25 -21.89
CA TRP A 144 23.99 6.30 -21.95
C TRP A 144 23.47 4.87 -22.09
N SER A 145 24.31 3.99 -22.62
CA SER A 145 24.03 2.56 -22.75
C SER A 145 25.23 1.73 -22.30
N VAL A 146 24.98 0.51 -21.83
CA VAL A 146 26.03 -0.47 -21.54
C VAL A 146 26.23 -1.34 -22.77
N ASN A 147 27.49 -1.60 -23.13
CA ASN A 147 27.81 -2.60 -24.14
C ASN A 147 27.96 -3.96 -23.46
N GLY A 148 26.92 -4.81 -23.52
CA GLY A 148 26.93 -6.25 -23.21
C GLY A 148 27.84 -6.66 -22.04
N ASP A 149 29.10 -6.98 -22.33
CA ASP A 149 30.05 -7.57 -21.39
C ASP A 149 30.98 -6.57 -20.64
N SER A 150 31.02 -5.29 -21.05
CA SER A 150 31.83 -4.27 -20.38
C SER A 150 30.96 -3.32 -19.54
N PRO A 151 31.25 -3.07 -18.26
CA PRO A 151 30.50 -2.13 -17.41
C PRO A 151 30.71 -0.65 -17.81
N GLU A 152 31.38 -0.38 -18.93
CA GLU A 152 31.65 0.98 -19.40
C GLU A 152 30.39 1.64 -19.95
N GLN A 153 30.09 2.83 -19.43
CA GLN A 153 28.96 3.66 -19.85
C GLN A 153 29.32 4.40 -21.14
N VAL A 154 28.70 4.02 -22.25
CA VAL A 154 28.85 4.71 -23.52
C VAL A 154 27.78 5.78 -23.65
N TRP A 155 28.19 7.05 -23.62
CA TRP A 155 27.32 8.21 -23.80
C TRP A 155 27.08 8.48 -25.27
N ASP A 156 25.83 8.74 -25.65
CA ASP A 156 25.45 9.04 -27.03
C ASP A 156 25.25 10.56 -27.20
N GLU A 157 26.25 11.23 -27.80
CA GLU A 157 26.26 12.70 -27.95
C GLU A 157 25.07 13.24 -28.78
N LYS A 158 24.45 12.38 -29.60
CA LYS A 158 23.30 12.74 -30.44
C LYS A 158 21.98 12.76 -29.66
N LYS A 159 21.91 12.08 -28.52
CA LYS A 159 20.68 11.91 -27.73
C LYS A 159 20.68 12.80 -26.50
N LYS A 160 20.33 14.08 -26.71
CA LYS A 160 20.29 15.09 -25.65
C LYS A 160 18.90 15.33 -25.05
N SER A 161 17.85 14.75 -25.62
CA SER A 161 16.48 14.97 -25.11
C SER A 161 16.14 14.02 -23.95
N PRO A 162 15.20 14.39 -23.08
CA PRO A 162 14.76 13.55 -21.96
C PRO A 162 13.73 12.47 -22.34
N PHE A 163 13.40 12.35 -23.63
CA PHE A 163 12.35 11.46 -24.12
C PHE A 163 12.91 10.14 -24.67
N PRO A 164 12.09 9.07 -24.66
CA PRO A 164 12.46 7.79 -25.25
C PRO A 164 12.32 7.77 -26.79
N TYR A 165 12.88 6.75 -27.42
CA TYR A 165 12.64 6.39 -28.82
C TYR A 165 12.99 7.51 -29.83
N TRP A 166 12.20 7.71 -30.90
CA TRP A 166 12.46 8.74 -31.92
C TRP A 166 12.50 10.17 -31.37
N TRP A 167 11.98 10.40 -30.16
CA TRP A 167 12.00 11.70 -29.51
C TRP A 167 13.33 11.92 -28.81
N SER A 168 14.12 10.86 -28.55
CA SER A 168 15.50 10.95 -28.02
C SER A 168 16.44 11.71 -28.96
N GLU A 169 16.21 11.60 -30.27
CA GLU A 169 17.01 12.22 -31.34
C GLU A 169 16.46 13.59 -31.77
N LEU A 170 15.34 14.04 -31.19
CA LEU A 170 14.77 15.34 -31.50
C LEU A 170 15.69 16.43 -30.98
N SER A 171 16.55 16.95 -31.85
CA SER A 171 17.44 18.08 -31.55
C SER A 171 16.62 19.37 -31.51
N ALA A 172 15.99 19.63 -30.37
CA ALA A 172 15.35 20.90 -30.11
C ALA A 172 16.40 22.01 -29.82
N SER A 173 15.99 23.28 -29.87
CA SER A 173 16.84 24.40 -29.44
C SER A 173 17.35 24.19 -28.00
N ASP A 174 18.55 24.66 -27.67
CA ASP A 174 19.15 24.46 -26.35
C ASP A 174 18.24 24.97 -25.22
N ALA A 175 17.48 26.04 -25.46
CA ALA A 175 16.52 26.58 -24.50
C ALA A 175 15.35 25.64 -24.23
N THR A 176 14.77 25.04 -25.28
CA THR A 176 13.63 24.12 -25.12
C THR A 176 14.07 22.79 -24.53
N ASN A 177 15.27 22.31 -24.87
CA ASN A 177 15.81 21.11 -24.25
C ASN A 177 16.08 21.33 -22.76
N ASN A 178 16.66 22.48 -22.38
CA ASN A 178 16.84 22.83 -20.97
C ASN A 178 15.51 22.90 -20.21
N LEU A 179 14.49 23.53 -20.80
CA LEU A 179 13.15 23.57 -20.21
C LEU A 179 12.57 22.17 -20.02
N LEU A 180 12.72 21.27 -20.99
CA LEU A 180 12.24 19.88 -20.88
C LEU A 180 12.96 19.12 -19.77
N TRP A 181 14.27 19.32 -19.62
CA TRP A 181 15.03 18.75 -18.49
C TRP A 181 14.59 19.33 -17.15
N GLU A 182 14.29 20.63 -17.07
CA GLU A 182 13.75 21.27 -15.86
C GLU A 182 12.35 20.75 -15.51
N ILE A 183 11.47 20.58 -16.49
CA ILE A 183 10.14 19.97 -16.30
C ILE A 183 10.28 18.54 -15.76
N ARG A 184 11.15 17.73 -16.38
CA ARG A 184 11.43 16.38 -15.90
C ARG A 184 11.94 16.40 -14.46
N HIS A 185 12.89 17.29 -14.16
CA HIS A 185 13.46 17.45 -12.83
C HIS A 185 12.38 17.81 -11.80
N LEU A 186 11.56 18.82 -12.09
CA LEU A 186 10.45 19.24 -11.22
C LEU A 186 9.46 18.10 -10.92
N LEU A 187 9.13 17.27 -11.92
CA LEU A 187 8.15 16.20 -11.79
C LEU A 187 8.70 14.91 -11.15
N THR A 188 10.02 14.70 -11.19
CA THR A 188 10.66 13.47 -10.70
C THR A 188 11.40 13.61 -9.38
N GLU A 189 11.77 14.83 -8.99
CA GLU A 189 12.47 15.06 -7.72
C GLU A 189 11.58 14.89 -6.48
N GLU A 190 12.22 14.44 -5.41
CA GLU A 190 11.64 14.37 -4.06
C GLU A 190 12.07 15.60 -3.26
N TRP A 191 11.12 16.41 -2.81
CA TRP A 191 11.39 17.52 -1.91
C TRP A 191 11.28 17.07 -0.46
N THR A 192 12.28 17.39 0.35
CA THR A 192 12.21 17.11 1.80
C THR A 192 11.69 18.34 2.53
N VAL A 193 10.43 18.32 2.95
CA VAL A 193 9.84 19.36 3.80
C VAL A 193 10.18 19.01 5.26
N ARG A 194 10.90 19.91 5.92
CA ARG A 194 11.23 19.77 7.35
C ARG A 194 10.32 20.67 8.16
N LEU A 195 9.37 20.07 8.85
CA LEU A 195 8.50 20.78 9.79
C LEU A 195 9.11 20.65 11.18
N SER A 196 9.42 21.81 11.76
CA SER A 196 9.96 21.92 13.11
C SER A 196 9.02 22.80 13.91
N ILE A 197 8.20 22.18 14.76
CA ILE A 197 7.40 22.90 15.74
C ILE A 197 8.24 22.96 17.02
N HIS A 198 8.49 24.18 17.52
CA HIS A 198 9.34 24.38 18.70
C HIS A 198 8.77 23.62 19.91
N GLY A 199 9.56 22.68 20.46
CA GLY A 199 9.26 21.96 21.70
C GLY A 199 8.48 20.65 21.60
N ILE A 200 8.01 20.20 20.43
CA ILE A 200 7.11 19.02 20.36
C ILE A 200 7.61 17.94 19.39
N THR A 201 7.96 18.25 18.14
CA THR A 201 8.42 17.23 17.19
C THR A 201 9.20 17.80 16.01
N HIS A 202 10.27 17.11 15.61
CA HIS A 202 10.92 17.31 14.32
C HIS A 202 10.46 16.22 13.35
N GLN A 203 9.61 16.58 12.38
CA GLN A 203 9.18 15.64 11.34
C GLN A 203 9.71 16.04 9.97
N LYS A 204 10.25 15.07 9.24
CA LYS A 204 10.66 15.23 7.85
C LYS A 204 9.65 14.49 6.99
N TYR A 205 9.07 15.18 6.01
CA TYR A 205 8.20 14.59 5.01
C TYR A 205 8.88 14.69 3.65
N LYS A 206 8.87 13.60 2.90
CA LYS A 206 9.22 13.63 1.48
C LYS A 206 7.95 13.89 0.70
N VAL A 207 7.96 14.93 -0.13
CA VAL A 207 6.81 15.34 -0.95
C VAL A 207 7.30 15.47 -2.38
N LYS A 208 6.63 14.83 -3.33
CA LYS A 208 6.86 15.04 -4.75
C LYS A 208 5.96 16.17 -5.25
N PHE A 209 6.37 16.87 -6.30
CA PHE A 209 5.50 17.88 -6.93
C PHE A 209 4.15 17.29 -7.36
N ASN A 210 4.15 16.02 -7.78
CA ASN A 210 2.92 15.30 -8.14
C ASN A 210 1.91 15.19 -6.99
N ASP A 211 2.38 15.09 -5.75
CA ASP A 211 1.52 15.01 -4.56
C ASP A 211 0.79 16.34 -4.34
N ILE A 212 1.51 17.46 -4.48
CA ILE A 212 0.95 18.81 -4.36
C ILE A 212 -0.08 19.04 -5.47
N LEU A 213 0.26 18.69 -6.72
CA LEU A 213 -0.63 18.85 -7.85
C LEU A 213 -1.88 17.97 -7.72
N GLY A 214 -1.73 16.74 -7.19
CA GLY A 214 -2.83 15.83 -6.88
C GLY A 214 -3.83 16.44 -5.89
N ILE A 215 -3.35 17.10 -4.83
CA ILE A 215 -4.21 17.80 -3.85
C ILE A 215 -4.97 18.95 -4.52
N VAL A 216 -4.30 19.78 -5.31
CA VAL A 216 -4.94 20.92 -6.00
C VAL A 216 -6.03 20.44 -6.97
N LEU A 217 -5.74 19.42 -7.77
CA LEU A 217 -6.73 18.83 -8.68
C LEU A 217 -7.90 18.20 -7.92
N ALA A 218 -7.64 17.57 -6.77
CA ALA A 218 -8.70 16.98 -5.96
C ALA A 218 -9.64 18.04 -5.38
N ILE A 219 -9.10 19.16 -4.89
CA ILE A 219 -9.91 20.31 -4.43
C ILE A 219 -10.75 20.85 -5.58
N GLN A 220 -10.15 21.04 -6.76
CA GLN A 220 -10.86 21.53 -7.93
C GLN A 220 -11.99 20.59 -8.36
N ALA A 221 -11.72 19.28 -8.43
CA ALA A 221 -12.72 18.27 -8.74
C ALA A 221 -13.85 18.23 -7.70
N ASN A 222 -13.53 18.39 -6.41
CA ASN A 222 -14.54 18.43 -5.36
C ASN A 222 -15.45 19.67 -5.47
N ILE A 223 -14.89 20.86 -5.76
CA ILE A 223 -15.67 22.08 -6.03
C ILE A 223 -16.57 21.91 -7.25
N VAL A 224 -16.03 21.37 -8.36
CA VAL A 224 -16.81 21.11 -9.58
C VAL A 224 -17.92 20.10 -9.30
N TYR A 225 -17.69 19.09 -8.47
CA TYR A 225 -18.73 18.13 -8.07
C TYR A 225 -19.88 18.82 -7.33
N TYR A 226 -19.57 19.71 -6.39
CA TYR A 226 -20.60 20.46 -5.68
C TYR A 226 -21.45 21.33 -6.62
N MET A 227 -20.85 21.90 -7.67
CA MET A 227 -21.54 22.74 -8.65
C MET A 227 -22.34 21.93 -9.68
N THR A 228 -21.79 20.83 -10.19
CA THR A 228 -22.34 20.10 -11.35
C THR A 228 -23.12 18.85 -10.95
N GLN A 229 -22.88 18.27 -9.77
CA GLN A 229 -23.44 16.97 -9.33
C GLN A 229 -23.26 15.86 -10.39
N SER A 230 -22.14 15.91 -11.12
CA SER A 230 -21.87 14.97 -12.21
C SER A 230 -21.63 13.55 -11.70
N THR A 231 -22.27 12.57 -12.34
CA THR A 231 -22.10 11.14 -12.05
C THR A 231 -20.69 10.64 -12.33
N PHE A 232 -19.97 11.26 -13.27
CA PHE A 232 -18.56 10.93 -13.52
C PHE A 232 -17.69 11.25 -12.30
N LEU A 233 -17.91 12.43 -11.69
CA LEU A 233 -17.08 12.93 -10.61
C LEU A 233 -17.38 12.22 -9.29
N SER A 234 -18.65 11.87 -9.04
CA SER A 234 -19.01 10.98 -7.93
C SER A 234 -18.45 9.57 -8.11
N ASN A 235 -18.45 9.02 -9.32
CA ASN A 235 -17.83 7.72 -9.60
C ASN A 235 -16.31 7.77 -9.43
N LEU A 236 -15.65 8.86 -9.81
CA LEU A 236 -14.21 9.06 -9.59
C LEU A 236 -13.88 9.12 -8.10
N MET A 237 -14.70 9.82 -7.30
CA MET A 237 -14.58 9.83 -5.83
C MET A 237 -14.82 8.43 -5.23
N GLY A 238 -15.82 7.68 -5.70
CA GLY A 238 -16.02 6.30 -5.27
C GLY A 238 -14.84 5.40 -5.63
N TYR A 239 -14.25 5.58 -6.81
CA TYR A 239 -13.07 4.82 -7.23
C TYR A 239 -11.84 5.16 -6.36
N SER A 240 -11.66 6.44 -5.99
CA SER A 240 -10.55 6.84 -5.12
C SER A 240 -10.69 6.30 -3.70
N PHE A 241 -11.92 6.23 -3.17
CA PHE A 241 -12.22 5.56 -1.92
C PHE A 241 -11.87 4.07 -1.97
N CYS A 242 -12.27 3.36 -3.01
CA CYS A 242 -11.91 1.95 -3.16
C CYS A 242 -10.39 1.75 -3.24
N TYR A 243 -9.71 2.57 -4.05
CA TYR A 243 -8.26 2.55 -4.20
C TYR A 243 -7.55 2.77 -2.85
N THR A 244 -7.95 3.79 -2.10
CA THR A 244 -7.35 4.13 -0.80
C THR A 244 -7.70 3.09 0.26
N GLY A 245 -8.93 2.55 0.22
CA GLY A 245 -9.38 1.47 1.11
C GLY A 245 -8.52 0.22 0.98
N VAL A 246 -8.19 -0.19 -0.25
CA VAL A 246 -7.31 -1.35 -0.50
C VAL A 246 -5.87 -1.12 -0.03
N ILE A 247 -5.38 0.13 -0.08
CA ILE A 247 -4.03 0.48 0.38
C ILE A 247 -3.96 0.51 1.91
N LEU A 248 -4.95 1.11 2.57
CA LEU A 248 -4.94 1.37 4.00
C LEU A 248 -5.36 0.13 4.82
N MET A 249 -6.39 -0.58 4.39
CA MET A 249 -6.87 -1.77 5.10
C MET A 249 -6.11 -2.97 4.54
N SER A 250 -5.25 -3.61 5.33
CA SER A 250 -4.63 -4.85 4.87
C SER A 250 -4.52 -5.89 5.97
N PRO A 251 -4.91 -7.15 5.69
CA PRO A 251 -4.71 -8.24 6.63
C PRO A 251 -3.22 -8.53 6.80
N THR A 252 -2.80 -8.83 8.02
CA THR A 252 -1.41 -9.19 8.31
C THR A 252 -1.09 -10.64 7.93
N THR A 253 -2.09 -11.52 7.91
CA THR A 253 -1.94 -12.96 7.60
C THR A 253 -3.06 -13.47 6.71
N PHE A 254 -2.84 -14.60 6.03
CA PHE A 254 -3.89 -15.28 5.24
C PHE A 254 -5.03 -15.80 6.11
N ALA A 255 -4.72 -16.25 7.33
CA ALA A 255 -5.72 -16.72 8.28
C ALA A 255 -6.65 -15.57 8.70
N THR A 256 -6.09 -14.41 9.07
CA THR A 256 -6.86 -13.22 9.40
C THR A 256 -7.70 -12.75 8.21
N GLY A 257 -7.09 -12.64 7.02
CA GLY A 257 -7.81 -12.22 5.81
C GLY A 257 -8.98 -13.15 5.47
N THR A 258 -8.77 -14.47 5.58
CA THR A 258 -9.82 -15.47 5.37
C THR A 258 -10.91 -15.37 6.43
N ALA A 259 -10.55 -15.20 7.71
CA ALA A 259 -11.50 -15.06 8.81
C ALA A 259 -12.35 -13.78 8.70
N VAL A 260 -11.75 -12.63 8.35
CA VAL A 260 -12.46 -11.37 8.11
C VAL A 260 -13.48 -11.54 6.98
N LEU A 261 -13.07 -12.13 5.85
CA LEU A 261 -13.96 -12.34 4.72
C LEU A 261 -15.12 -13.30 5.04
N PHE A 262 -14.86 -14.41 5.73
CA PHE A 262 -15.93 -15.32 6.15
C PHE A 262 -16.83 -14.70 7.22
N GLY A 263 -16.30 -13.92 8.15
CA GLY A 263 -17.10 -13.16 9.13
C GLY A 263 -18.06 -12.19 8.43
N LEU A 264 -17.57 -11.48 7.42
CA LEU A 264 -18.36 -10.57 6.59
C LEU A 264 -19.35 -11.28 5.67
N PHE A 265 -19.00 -12.46 5.16
CA PHE A 265 -19.90 -13.33 4.41
C PHE A 265 -21.14 -13.71 5.25
N PHE A 266 -20.95 -14.17 6.49
CA PHE A 266 -22.08 -14.51 7.36
C PHE A 266 -22.88 -13.27 7.78
N TYR A 267 -22.19 -12.17 8.05
CA TYR A 267 -22.83 -10.89 8.36
C TYR A 267 -23.73 -10.39 7.23
N ASP A 268 -23.26 -10.40 5.99
CA ASP A 268 -24.00 -9.91 4.82
C ASP A 268 -25.25 -10.77 4.60
N ILE A 269 -25.13 -12.09 4.67
CA ILE A 269 -26.27 -13.02 4.61
C ILE A 269 -27.30 -12.72 5.70
N TYR A 270 -26.84 -12.56 6.94
CA TYR A 270 -27.73 -12.32 8.07
C TYR A 270 -28.46 -10.97 7.94
N MET A 271 -27.71 -9.90 7.67
CA MET A 271 -28.27 -8.55 7.59
C MET A 271 -29.16 -8.34 6.37
N VAL A 272 -28.84 -8.96 5.22
CA VAL A 272 -29.64 -8.85 3.99
C VAL A 272 -30.95 -9.64 4.10
N PHE A 273 -30.91 -10.89 4.58
CA PHE A 273 -32.09 -11.76 4.54
C PHE A 273 -32.98 -11.68 5.79
N TYR A 274 -32.41 -11.44 6.97
CA TYR A 274 -33.13 -11.57 8.24
C TYR A 274 -33.46 -10.24 8.92
N THR A 275 -32.87 -9.12 8.50
CA THR A 275 -33.07 -7.82 9.17
C THR A 275 -33.61 -6.72 8.24
N PRO A 276 -34.49 -5.82 8.71
CA PRO A 276 -34.96 -4.68 7.92
C PRO A 276 -33.98 -3.49 7.95
N TYR A 277 -32.88 -3.59 8.71
CA TYR A 277 -31.97 -2.48 8.98
C TYR A 277 -31.25 -2.02 7.72
N MET A 278 -30.69 -2.96 6.96
CA MET A 278 -29.89 -2.66 5.77
C MET A 278 -30.69 -1.90 4.71
N VAL A 279 -31.89 -2.39 4.37
CA VAL A 279 -32.74 -1.77 3.34
C VAL A 279 -33.16 -0.37 3.78
N THR A 280 -33.59 -0.21 5.04
CA THR A 280 -34.07 1.08 5.55
C THR A 280 -32.95 2.14 5.51
N VAL A 281 -31.78 1.79 6.02
CA VAL A 281 -30.61 2.69 6.03
C VAL A 281 -30.16 3.00 4.60
N ALA A 282 -30.09 2.00 3.73
CA ALA A 282 -29.64 2.17 2.35
C ALA A 282 -30.58 3.02 1.48
N THR A 283 -31.89 3.06 1.80
CA THR A 283 -32.89 3.87 1.09
C THR A 283 -33.04 5.29 1.62
N LYS A 284 -32.80 5.52 2.92
CA LYS A 284 -33.02 6.83 3.56
C LYS A 284 -31.79 7.72 3.55
N LEU A 285 -30.59 7.13 3.40
CA LEU A 285 -29.34 7.87 3.34
C LEU A 285 -28.88 8.06 1.90
N ASP A 286 -28.74 9.33 1.51
CA ASP A 286 -28.26 9.73 0.20
C ASP A 286 -26.83 10.27 0.31
N VAL A 287 -25.88 9.38 0.03
CA VAL A 287 -24.46 9.60 0.30
C VAL A 287 -23.63 9.12 -0.90
N PRO A 288 -22.57 9.85 -1.29
CA PRO A 288 -21.70 9.50 -2.42
C PRO A 288 -20.74 8.32 -2.10
N ILE A 289 -21.25 7.23 -1.53
CA ILE A 289 -20.52 5.99 -1.19
C ILE A 289 -21.01 4.83 -2.07
N LYS A 290 -21.51 5.12 -3.27
CA LYS A 290 -21.93 4.08 -4.21
C LYS A 290 -21.41 4.48 -5.58
N LEU A 291 -20.85 3.53 -6.32
CA LEU A 291 -20.59 3.74 -7.74
C LEU A 291 -21.92 3.59 -8.45
N VAL A 292 -22.35 4.65 -9.14
CA VAL A 292 -23.63 4.71 -9.85
C VAL A 292 -23.35 4.75 -11.33
N PHE A 293 -23.67 3.65 -12.01
CA PHE A 293 -23.60 3.59 -13.47
C PHE A 293 -25.00 3.80 -14.04
N GLU A 294 -25.22 4.96 -14.64
CA GLU A 294 -26.49 5.31 -15.27
C GLU A 294 -26.63 4.54 -16.59
N GLY A 295 -27.61 3.62 -16.63
CA GLY A 295 -28.09 3.00 -17.85
C GLY A 295 -29.37 3.68 -18.36
N PRO A 296 -29.77 3.44 -19.62
CA PRO A 296 -30.95 4.08 -20.23
C PRO A 296 -32.28 3.74 -19.55
N VAL A 297 -32.35 2.67 -18.75
CA VAL A 297 -33.60 2.19 -18.11
C VAL A 297 -33.51 2.09 -16.58
N LYS A 298 -32.31 1.81 -16.01
CA LYS A 298 -32.07 1.76 -14.56
C LYS A 298 -30.61 2.10 -14.24
N ALA A 299 -30.39 2.78 -13.12
CA ALA A 299 -29.06 2.93 -12.53
C ALA A 299 -28.67 1.63 -11.82
N SER A 300 -27.49 1.09 -12.13
CA SER A 300 -26.90 -0.03 -11.40
C SER A 300 -25.92 0.52 -10.37
N MET A 301 -26.03 0.03 -9.13
CA MET A 301 -25.26 0.51 -7.99
C MET A 301 -24.33 -0.60 -7.51
N LEU A 302 -23.04 -0.32 -7.40
CA LEU A 302 -22.08 -1.24 -6.80
C LEU A 302 -21.63 -0.71 -5.44
N GLY A 303 -21.73 -1.55 -4.41
CA GLY A 303 -21.26 -1.23 -3.07
C GLY A 303 -19.74 -1.12 -3.05
N LEU A 304 -19.19 -0.06 -2.46
CA LEU A 304 -17.73 0.06 -2.29
C LEU A 304 -17.16 -1.08 -1.45
N GLY A 305 -17.92 -1.59 -0.48
CA GLY A 305 -17.52 -2.75 0.33
C GLY A 305 -17.26 -4.00 -0.50
N ASP A 306 -18.03 -4.22 -1.57
CA ASP A 306 -17.91 -5.40 -2.44
C ASP A 306 -16.65 -5.35 -3.34
N ILE A 307 -16.03 -4.17 -3.47
CA ILE A 307 -14.74 -4.01 -4.17
C ILE A 307 -13.59 -4.04 -3.16
N VAL A 308 -13.70 -3.26 -2.08
CA VAL A 308 -12.62 -3.10 -1.10
C VAL A 308 -12.35 -4.40 -0.35
N LEU A 309 -13.38 -5.10 0.14
CA LEU A 309 -13.20 -6.28 0.98
C LEU A 309 -12.55 -7.44 0.21
N PRO A 310 -13.02 -7.83 -0.99
CA PRO A 310 -12.24 -8.68 -1.88
C PRO A 310 -10.85 -8.14 -2.21
N GLY A 311 -10.76 -6.83 -2.47
CA GLY A 311 -9.54 -6.16 -2.89
C GLY A 311 -8.40 -6.26 -1.86
N ILE A 312 -8.70 -6.15 -0.56
CA ILE A 312 -7.68 -6.28 0.49
C ILE A 312 -7.06 -7.68 0.54
N PHE A 313 -7.84 -8.73 0.24
CA PHE A 313 -7.36 -10.10 0.22
C PHE A 313 -6.60 -10.42 -1.09
N VAL A 314 -7.06 -9.88 -2.22
CA VAL A 314 -6.31 -9.95 -3.49
C VAL A 314 -4.98 -9.21 -3.37
N GLY A 315 -4.96 -8.07 -2.67
CA GLY A 315 -3.73 -7.34 -2.33
C GLY A 315 -2.77 -8.17 -1.49
N LEU A 316 -3.27 -8.88 -0.48
CA LEU A 316 -2.47 -9.84 0.30
C LEU A 316 -1.85 -10.93 -0.59
N CYS A 317 -2.62 -11.49 -1.54
CA CYS A 317 -2.11 -12.50 -2.48
C CYS A 317 -0.93 -11.95 -3.31
N LEU A 318 -1.02 -10.69 -3.76
CA LEU A 318 0.07 -10.05 -4.51
C LEU A 318 1.31 -9.80 -3.64
N ARG A 319 1.12 -9.40 -2.38
CA ARG A 319 2.25 -9.23 -1.44
C ARG A 319 2.92 -10.56 -1.13
N PHE A 320 2.13 -11.63 -1.00
CA PHE A 320 2.66 -12.98 -0.83
C PHE A 320 3.44 -13.47 -2.05
N ASP A 321 2.97 -13.18 -3.27
CA ASP A 321 3.73 -13.43 -4.50
C ASP A 321 5.11 -12.74 -4.46
N LEU A 322 5.15 -11.47 -4.00
CA LEU A 322 6.39 -10.71 -3.84
C LEU A 322 7.29 -11.30 -2.75
N TYR A 323 6.71 -11.68 -1.60
CA TYR A 323 7.42 -12.39 -0.55
C TYR A 323 8.07 -13.67 -1.07
N MET A 324 7.32 -14.50 -1.79
CA MET A 324 7.81 -15.76 -2.33
C MET A 324 8.92 -15.55 -3.37
N PHE A 325 8.85 -14.47 -4.16
CA PHE A 325 9.92 -14.09 -5.09
C PHE A 325 11.26 -13.80 -4.39
N TYR A 326 11.24 -13.05 -3.28
CA TYR A 326 12.45 -12.77 -2.49
C TYR A 326 12.86 -13.96 -1.61
N TYR A 327 11.90 -14.71 -1.07
CA TYR A 327 12.11 -15.90 -0.25
C TYR A 327 12.97 -16.94 -0.98
N ARG A 328 12.74 -17.12 -2.29
CA ARG A 328 13.51 -18.03 -3.16
C ARG A 328 14.91 -17.54 -3.51
N GLN A 329 15.21 -16.25 -3.31
CA GLN A 329 16.53 -15.67 -3.62
C GLN A 329 17.48 -15.63 -2.42
N ARG A 330 17.02 -16.10 -1.26
CA ARG A 330 17.82 -16.14 -0.03
C ARG A 330 19.00 -17.09 -0.18
N LYS A 331 20.19 -16.65 0.25
CA LYS A 331 21.42 -17.45 0.22
C LYS A 331 21.78 -17.90 1.63
N LEU A 332 22.23 -19.14 1.75
CA LEU A 332 22.72 -19.71 3.00
C LEU A 332 24.25 -19.52 3.05
N ILE A 333 24.74 -18.78 4.04
CA ILE A 333 26.18 -18.59 4.26
C ILE A 333 26.57 -19.34 5.53
N PRO A 334 27.61 -20.20 5.52
CA PRO A 334 28.10 -20.83 6.74
C PRO A 334 28.70 -19.77 7.67
N VAL A 335 28.28 -19.79 8.93
CA VAL A 335 28.82 -18.96 10.01
C VAL A 335 29.41 -19.89 11.06
N GLU A 336 30.67 -19.63 11.41
CA GLU A 336 31.34 -20.28 12.53
C GLU A 336 31.05 -19.45 13.78
N LEU A 337 30.46 -20.07 14.79
CA LEU A 337 30.19 -19.42 16.08
C LEU A 337 31.26 -19.84 17.09
N GLU A 338 31.87 -18.88 17.77
CA GLU A 338 32.73 -19.13 18.92
C GLU A 338 31.88 -19.08 20.19
N THR A 339 31.72 -20.21 20.88
CA THR A 339 31.12 -20.26 22.22
C THR A 339 32.23 -20.22 23.28
N LYS A 340 32.01 -19.47 24.37
CA LYS A 340 32.90 -19.46 25.54
C LYS A 340 32.22 -20.23 26.66
N ASP A 341 32.82 -21.33 27.11
CA ASP A 341 32.36 -22.05 28.32
C ASP A 341 32.74 -21.26 29.58
N GLU A 342 31.74 -20.88 30.37
CA GLU A 342 31.92 -20.05 31.58
C GLU A 342 32.57 -20.78 32.77
N THR A 343 32.87 -22.08 32.66
CA THR A 343 33.30 -22.90 33.81
C THR A 343 34.78 -23.28 33.87
N SER A 344 35.63 -22.94 32.89
CA SER A 344 37.07 -23.28 32.99
C SER A 344 38.07 -22.19 32.56
N GLY A 345 37.63 -21.01 32.15
CA GLY A 345 38.56 -19.93 31.73
C GLY A 345 39.41 -20.26 30.50
N GLN A 346 39.21 -21.41 29.85
CA GLN A 346 39.75 -21.73 28.53
C GLN A 346 38.67 -21.55 27.47
N VAL A 347 39.00 -20.76 26.44
CA VAL A 347 38.18 -20.61 25.24
C VAL A 347 38.27 -21.91 24.45
N VAL A 348 37.35 -22.84 24.70
CA VAL A 348 37.16 -24.00 23.82
C VAL A 348 36.21 -23.57 22.70
N THR A 349 36.78 -23.28 21.54
CA THR A 349 36.03 -23.03 20.31
C THR A 349 35.36 -24.33 19.84
N ASN A 350 34.12 -24.58 20.28
CA ASN A 350 33.28 -25.59 19.66
C ASN A 350 32.74 -25.02 18.34
N THR A 351 33.38 -25.37 17.23
CA THR A 351 32.99 -24.93 15.87
C THR A 351 31.71 -25.64 15.43
N VAL A 352 30.55 -25.13 15.82
CA VAL A 352 29.28 -25.56 15.22
C VAL A 352 29.07 -24.72 13.96
N THR A 353 29.22 -25.32 12.78
CA THR A 353 28.91 -24.68 11.50
C THR A 353 27.40 -24.55 11.37
N GLN A 354 26.84 -23.38 11.69
CA GLN A 354 25.44 -23.10 11.43
C GLN A 354 25.31 -22.21 10.19
N ARG A 355 24.24 -22.34 9.41
CA ARG A 355 24.07 -21.54 8.18
C ARG A 355 23.18 -20.34 8.47
N MET A 356 23.63 -19.13 8.13
CA MET A 356 22.84 -17.90 8.23
C MET A 356 22.11 -17.63 6.92
N VAL A 357 20.82 -17.28 7.00
CA VAL A 357 20.01 -16.88 5.84
C VAL A 357 20.26 -15.40 5.53
N VAL A 358 20.97 -15.12 4.43
CA VAL A 358 21.13 -13.74 3.94
C VAL A 358 19.96 -13.40 3.02
N LYS A 359 19.11 -12.48 3.50
CA LYS A 359 18.00 -11.89 2.73
C LYS A 359 18.53 -10.97 1.61
N PRO A 360 17.94 -10.96 0.40
CA PRO A 360 18.32 -10.04 -0.66
C PRO A 360 17.97 -8.59 -0.29
N ASP A 361 18.70 -7.61 -0.83
CA ASP A 361 18.36 -6.19 -0.67
C ASP A 361 17.05 -5.87 -1.43
N TYR A 362 16.07 -5.27 -0.74
CA TYR A 362 14.77 -4.91 -1.30
C TYR A 362 14.91 -3.77 -2.30
N ILE A 363 14.28 -3.94 -3.46
CA ILE A 363 14.12 -2.89 -4.47
C ILE A 363 12.63 -2.66 -4.64
N ASN A 364 12.18 -1.41 -4.51
CA ASN A 364 10.77 -1.07 -4.65
C ASN A 364 10.31 -1.28 -6.12
N PRO A 365 9.37 -2.20 -6.40
CA PRO A 365 8.84 -2.41 -7.75
C PRO A 365 7.83 -1.34 -8.19
N GLN A 366 7.35 -0.49 -7.27
CA GLN A 366 6.33 0.52 -7.54
C GLN A 366 6.85 1.62 -8.49
N GLY A 367 5.95 2.19 -9.29
CA GLY A 367 6.26 3.28 -10.21
C GLY A 367 7.03 2.88 -11.48
N GLN A 368 7.42 1.61 -11.62
CA GLN A 368 8.21 1.11 -12.76
C GLN A 368 7.38 0.85 -14.04
N TRP A 369 6.09 1.21 -14.07
CA TRP A 369 5.21 0.91 -15.21
C TRP A 369 5.66 1.59 -16.50
N GLY A 370 6.09 2.85 -16.42
CA GLY A 370 6.65 3.57 -17.57
C GLY A 370 7.92 2.88 -18.06
N ASP A 371 8.86 2.63 -17.16
CA ASP A 371 10.11 1.95 -17.48
C ASP A 371 9.88 0.56 -18.07
N TRP A 372 8.93 -0.20 -17.53
CA TRP A 372 8.51 -1.50 -18.06
C TRP A 372 7.93 -1.38 -19.47
N PHE A 373 7.03 -0.42 -19.70
CA PHE A 373 6.44 -0.19 -21.02
C PHE A 373 7.51 0.13 -22.08
N TRP A 374 8.49 0.97 -21.74
CA TRP A 374 9.53 1.40 -22.67
C TRP A 374 10.68 0.42 -22.84
N SER A 375 10.87 -0.51 -21.90
CA SER A 375 11.93 -1.53 -21.92
C SER A 375 11.46 -2.90 -22.44
N THR A 376 10.16 -3.13 -22.52
CA THR A 376 9.59 -4.43 -22.91
C THR A 376 9.17 -4.42 -24.38
N ARG A 377 9.54 -5.44 -25.15
CA ARG A 377 9.06 -5.63 -26.53
C ARG A 377 8.22 -6.91 -26.61
N PHE A 378 6.93 -6.77 -26.97
CA PHE A 378 5.98 -7.89 -27.02
C PHE A 378 5.93 -8.75 -25.74
N GLY A 379 6.02 -8.11 -24.57
CA GLY A 379 6.00 -8.80 -23.28
C GLY A 379 7.31 -9.50 -22.88
N LYS A 380 8.35 -9.48 -23.73
CA LYS A 380 9.67 -10.02 -23.39
C LYS A 380 10.60 -8.91 -22.90
N LEU A 381 11.13 -9.10 -21.71
CA LEU A 381 12.10 -8.23 -21.06
C LEU A 381 13.50 -8.49 -21.67
N SER A 382 14.29 -7.43 -21.88
CA SER A 382 15.66 -7.57 -22.37
C SER A 382 16.56 -8.27 -21.33
N THR A 383 17.66 -8.91 -21.76
CA THR A 383 18.60 -9.57 -20.85
C THR A 383 19.37 -8.58 -19.97
N ASP A 384 19.61 -7.36 -20.46
CA ASP A 384 20.41 -6.31 -19.79
C ASP A 384 19.55 -5.35 -18.94
N THR A 385 18.50 -5.84 -18.26
CA THR A 385 17.62 -4.96 -17.48
C THR A 385 18.15 -4.52 -16.12
N THR A 386 17.70 -3.34 -15.68
CA THR A 386 17.94 -2.84 -14.34
C THR A 386 17.41 -3.80 -13.27
N PRO A 387 18.09 -3.91 -12.12
CA PRO A 387 17.60 -4.69 -10.98
C PRO A 387 16.18 -4.31 -10.54
N ALA A 388 15.81 -3.03 -10.61
CA ALA A 388 14.47 -2.54 -10.26
C ALA A 388 13.37 -3.07 -11.20
N LEU A 389 13.63 -3.09 -12.50
CA LEU A 389 12.69 -3.58 -13.50
C LEU A 389 12.51 -5.10 -13.44
N LYS A 390 13.61 -5.83 -13.14
CA LYS A 390 13.57 -7.27 -12.86
C LYS A 390 12.74 -7.56 -11.60
N ALA A 391 12.90 -6.75 -10.54
CA ALA A 391 12.08 -6.86 -9.33
C ALA A 391 10.60 -6.55 -9.59
N ALA A 392 10.27 -5.64 -10.53
CA ALA A 392 8.89 -5.33 -10.91
C ALA A 392 8.19 -6.44 -11.72
N THR A 393 8.94 -7.30 -12.39
CA THR A 393 8.44 -8.39 -13.26
C THR A 393 8.41 -9.74 -12.54
N PHE A 394 8.20 -9.74 -11.22
CA PHE A 394 8.09 -10.97 -10.43
C PHE A 394 6.85 -11.80 -10.83
N PRO A 395 6.88 -13.14 -10.66
CA PRO A 395 5.72 -13.99 -10.96
C PRO A 395 4.59 -13.76 -9.95
N LYS A 396 3.34 -13.68 -10.43
CA LYS A 396 2.15 -13.32 -9.63
C LYS A 396 1.04 -14.41 -9.62
N PRO A 397 1.34 -15.70 -9.38
CA PRO A 397 0.36 -16.78 -9.48
C PRO A 397 -0.83 -16.63 -8.53
N TYR A 398 -0.63 -16.27 -7.26
CA TYR A 398 -1.72 -16.16 -6.28
C TYR A 398 -2.63 -14.98 -6.61
N PHE A 399 -2.03 -13.84 -6.98
CA PHE A 399 -2.78 -12.66 -7.41
C PHE A 399 -3.64 -12.93 -8.65
N HIS A 400 -3.08 -13.59 -9.69
CA HIS A 400 -3.86 -13.92 -10.88
C HIS A 400 -4.96 -14.93 -10.59
N ALA A 401 -4.71 -15.94 -9.76
CA ALA A 401 -5.74 -16.89 -9.33
C ALA A 401 -6.88 -16.18 -8.60
N ALA A 402 -6.57 -15.29 -7.66
CA ALA A 402 -7.54 -14.52 -6.90
C ALA A 402 -8.36 -13.56 -7.79
N MET A 403 -7.71 -12.89 -8.77
CA MET A 403 -8.39 -12.04 -9.76
C MET A 403 -9.34 -12.83 -10.67
N ILE A 404 -8.95 -14.04 -11.09
CA ILE A 404 -9.83 -14.93 -11.86
C ILE A 404 -11.00 -15.40 -10.98
N GLY A 405 -10.73 -15.76 -9.71
CA GLY A 405 -11.76 -16.11 -8.74
C GLY A 405 -12.80 -14.99 -8.55
N TYR A 406 -12.34 -13.74 -8.41
CA TYR A 406 -13.20 -12.56 -8.34
C TYR A 406 -14.05 -12.39 -9.61
N LEU A 407 -13.44 -12.49 -10.79
CA LEU A 407 -14.15 -12.39 -12.06
C LEU A 407 -15.25 -13.46 -12.20
N LEU A 408 -14.91 -14.72 -11.92
CA LEU A 408 -15.87 -15.82 -11.98
C LEU A 408 -17.00 -15.62 -10.98
N ALA A 409 -16.70 -15.17 -9.76
CA ALA A 409 -17.72 -14.89 -8.76
C ALA A 409 -18.65 -13.73 -9.18
N MET A 410 -18.13 -12.66 -9.76
CA MET A 410 -18.93 -11.57 -10.33
C MET A 410 -19.80 -12.02 -11.52
N LEU A 411 -19.32 -12.97 -12.33
CA LEU A 411 -20.14 -13.55 -13.40
C LEU A 411 -21.26 -14.41 -12.81
N VAL A 412 -20.97 -15.18 -11.77
CA VAL A 412 -22.00 -15.98 -11.07
C VAL A 412 -23.05 -15.06 -10.42
N THR A 413 -22.65 -13.96 -9.78
CA THR A 413 -23.60 -13.00 -9.18
C THR A 413 -24.53 -12.43 -10.24
N LEU A 414 -23.99 -12.07 -11.42
CA LEU A 414 -24.77 -11.59 -12.55
C LEU A 414 -25.75 -12.65 -13.08
N VAL A 415 -25.30 -13.89 -13.24
CA VAL A 415 -26.17 -14.99 -13.68
C VAL A 415 -27.30 -15.21 -12.68
N MET A 416 -26.99 -15.22 -11.38
CA MET A 416 -28.00 -15.42 -10.34
C MET A 416 -28.99 -14.26 -10.27
N LEU A 417 -28.54 -13.02 -10.44
CA LEU A 417 -29.41 -11.85 -10.55
C LEU A 417 -30.37 -11.97 -11.75
N LEU A 418 -29.88 -12.45 -12.90
CA LEU A 418 -30.69 -12.64 -14.11
C LEU A 418 -31.73 -13.76 -13.97
N VAL A 419 -31.37 -14.87 -13.31
CA VAL A 419 -32.25 -16.03 -13.13
C VAL A 419 -33.32 -15.75 -12.08
N TYR A 420 -32.94 -15.26 -10.90
CA TYR A 420 -33.85 -15.10 -9.76
C TYR A 420 -34.56 -13.75 -9.72
N ARG A 421 -34.09 -12.74 -10.48
CA ARG A 421 -34.64 -11.37 -10.50
C ARG A 421 -34.78 -10.72 -9.12
N HIS A 422 -33.99 -11.19 -8.16
CA HIS A 422 -33.90 -10.68 -6.80
C HIS A 422 -32.45 -10.29 -6.49
N ALA A 423 -32.27 -9.16 -5.82
CA ALA A 423 -30.97 -8.76 -5.32
C ALA A 423 -30.50 -9.75 -4.25
N GLN A 424 -29.25 -10.20 -4.38
CA GLN A 424 -28.62 -11.15 -3.47
C GLN A 424 -27.36 -10.51 -2.87
N PRO A 425 -26.93 -10.95 -1.67
CA PRO A 425 -25.69 -10.49 -1.07
C PRO A 425 -24.51 -10.81 -1.99
N ALA A 426 -23.73 -9.80 -2.38
CA ALA A 426 -22.63 -10.00 -3.34
C ALA A 426 -21.48 -10.82 -2.72
N LEU A 427 -21.21 -10.62 -1.43
CA LEU A 427 -20.17 -11.34 -0.70
C LEU A 427 -20.43 -12.85 -0.64
N LEU A 428 -21.69 -13.29 -0.78
CA LEU A 428 -22.09 -14.70 -0.86
C LEU A 428 -21.29 -15.47 -1.91
N TYR A 429 -20.96 -14.83 -3.04
CA TYR A 429 -20.26 -15.45 -4.15
C TYR A 429 -18.78 -15.04 -4.20
N LEU A 430 -18.48 -13.78 -3.89
CA LEU A 430 -17.12 -13.23 -3.96
C LEU A 430 -16.17 -13.89 -2.96
N VAL A 431 -16.59 -14.04 -1.71
CA VAL A 431 -15.76 -14.60 -0.64
C VAL A 431 -15.31 -16.03 -0.96
N PRO A 432 -16.21 -17.01 -1.21
CA PRO A 432 -15.78 -18.36 -1.52
C PRO A 432 -14.97 -18.41 -2.83
N GLY A 433 -15.31 -17.61 -3.84
CA GLY A 433 -14.60 -17.62 -5.13
C GLY A 433 -13.12 -17.25 -4.99
N ILE A 434 -12.80 -16.22 -4.21
CA ILE A 434 -11.43 -15.69 -4.10
C ILE A 434 -10.61 -16.47 -3.08
N VAL A 435 -11.19 -16.75 -1.92
CA VAL A 435 -10.53 -17.52 -0.87
C VAL A 435 -10.21 -18.91 -1.41
N PHE A 436 -11.18 -19.60 -2.01
CA PHE A 436 -10.95 -20.92 -2.58
C PHE A 436 -9.88 -20.89 -3.68
N ALA A 437 -9.90 -19.89 -4.57
CA ALA A 437 -8.87 -19.74 -5.61
C ALA A 437 -7.46 -19.58 -5.03
N ALA A 438 -7.28 -18.78 -3.96
CA ALA A 438 -5.99 -18.59 -3.32
C ALA A 438 -5.49 -19.87 -2.60
N TRP A 439 -6.33 -20.48 -1.77
CA TRP A 439 -5.97 -21.68 -1.01
C TRP A 439 -5.74 -22.91 -1.90
N THR A 440 -6.54 -23.09 -2.95
CA THR A 440 -6.32 -24.18 -3.92
C THR A 440 -5.02 -23.99 -4.70
N THR A 441 -4.67 -22.75 -5.06
CA THR A 441 -3.38 -22.45 -5.70
C THR A 441 -2.22 -22.82 -4.78
N GLY A 442 -2.33 -22.53 -3.48
CA GLY A 442 -1.34 -22.94 -2.47
C GLY A 442 -1.21 -24.47 -2.35
N LEU A 443 -2.35 -25.17 -2.38
CA LEU A 443 -2.39 -26.63 -2.35
C LEU A 443 -1.71 -27.25 -3.58
N PHE A 444 -2.01 -26.79 -4.79
CA PHE A 444 -1.42 -27.31 -6.02
C PHE A 444 0.09 -27.01 -6.15
N ARG A 445 0.55 -25.92 -5.54
CA ARG A 445 1.98 -25.56 -5.55
C ARG A 445 2.78 -26.19 -4.42
N GLY A 446 2.11 -26.76 -3.41
CA GLY A 446 2.77 -27.31 -2.22
C GLY A 446 3.33 -26.25 -1.29
N GLU A 447 2.86 -25.00 -1.38
CA GLU A 447 3.39 -23.83 -0.65
C GLU A 447 2.48 -23.42 0.53
N LEU A 448 1.62 -24.33 1.00
CA LEU A 448 0.64 -24.06 2.06
C LEU A 448 1.29 -23.72 3.40
N ARG A 449 2.44 -24.34 3.72
CA ARG A 449 3.15 -24.09 4.97
C ARG A 449 3.70 -22.67 5.00
N GLU A 450 4.30 -22.24 3.90
CA GLU A 450 4.84 -20.90 3.70
C GLU A 450 3.71 -19.87 3.78
N MET A 451 2.58 -20.14 3.12
CA MET A 451 1.40 -19.28 3.15
C MET A 451 0.79 -19.16 4.56
N TRP A 452 0.80 -20.24 5.34
CA TRP A 452 0.34 -20.21 6.74
C TRP A 452 1.31 -19.45 7.67
N SER A 453 2.62 -19.59 7.43
CA SER A 453 3.66 -18.90 8.20
C SER A 453 3.83 -17.42 7.85
N TYR A 454 3.18 -16.96 6.76
CA TYR A 454 3.30 -15.59 6.30
C TYR A 454 2.62 -14.61 7.25
N THR A 455 3.40 -13.63 7.73
CA THR A 455 2.89 -12.53 8.56
C THR A 455 3.60 -11.20 8.23
N GLU A 456 2.82 -10.11 8.23
CA GLU A 456 3.29 -8.74 7.96
C GLU A 456 3.31 -7.86 9.23
N ASP A 457 3.25 -8.45 10.42
CA ASP A 457 3.26 -7.76 11.72
C ASP A 457 4.66 -7.30 12.18
N GLY A 458 5.68 -7.47 11.33
CA GLY A 458 7.08 -7.16 11.64
C GLY A 458 7.80 -8.23 12.46
N SER A 459 7.13 -9.29 12.91
CA SER A 459 7.78 -10.38 13.68
C SER A 459 8.83 -11.14 12.86
N LEU A 460 8.64 -11.25 11.54
CA LEU A 460 9.58 -11.89 10.60
C LEU A 460 10.77 -10.99 10.21
N ASP A 461 10.74 -9.71 10.59
CA ASP A 461 11.80 -8.75 10.28
C ASP A 461 12.91 -8.71 11.34
N THR A 462 12.73 -9.36 12.49
CA THR A 462 13.76 -9.46 13.53
C THR A 462 14.68 -10.66 13.35
N THR A 463 15.98 -10.39 13.50
CA THR A 463 17.15 -11.29 13.59
C THR A 463 17.60 -12.02 12.31
N ASP A 464 18.92 -11.94 12.07
CA ASP A 464 19.65 -12.84 11.18
C ASP A 464 19.44 -14.27 11.69
N THR A 465 18.52 -14.99 11.06
CA THR A 465 18.11 -16.31 11.52
C THR A 465 19.17 -17.32 11.12
N ILE A 466 19.70 -18.00 12.14
CA ILE A 466 20.57 -19.14 11.98
C ILE A 466 19.68 -20.36 11.74
N VAL A 467 19.90 -21.06 10.63
CA VAL A 467 19.12 -22.23 10.22
C VAL A 467 20.01 -23.47 10.18
N GLU A 468 19.44 -24.55 10.70
CA GLU A 468 19.93 -25.90 10.53
C GLU A 468 19.47 -26.44 9.18
N VAL A 469 20.34 -27.15 8.49
CA VAL A 469 20.12 -27.61 7.11
C VAL A 469 20.46 -29.10 7.03
N ASP A 470 19.67 -29.87 6.28
CA ASP A 470 19.90 -31.29 6.03
C ASP A 470 21.11 -31.53 5.10
N GLY A 471 21.47 -32.80 4.91
CA GLY A 471 22.56 -33.20 4.01
C GLY A 471 22.34 -32.82 2.54
N ASP A 472 21.10 -32.52 2.16
CA ASP A 472 20.69 -32.14 0.80
C ASP A 472 20.56 -30.61 0.61
N GLY A 473 20.73 -29.82 1.66
CA GLY A 473 20.68 -28.36 1.61
C GLY A 473 19.32 -27.73 1.96
N ASN A 474 18.33 -28.50 2.44
CA ASN A 474 17.03 -28.01 2.87
C ASN A 474 17.01 -27.59 4.35
N VAL A 475 16.33 -26.49 4.67
CA VAL A 475 16.23 -25.97 6.04
C VAL A 475 15.37 -26.90 6.90
N ILE A 476 15.95 -27.44 7.99
CA ILE A 476 15.26 -28.32 8.94
C ILE A 476 14.63 -27.49 10.07
N ASN A 477 15.39 -26.59 10.70
CA ASN A 477 14.97 -25.80 11.85
C ASN A 477 15.54 -24.37 11.81
N VAL A 478 14.74 -23.41 12.26
CA VAL A 478 15.14 -22.02 12.48
C VAL A 478 15.40 -21.87 13.99
N VAL A 479 16.63 -21.55 14.38
CA VAL A 479 16.97 -21.29 15.78
C VAL A 479 16.67 -19.82 16.07
N ASP A 480 15.49 -19.55 16.64
CA ASP A 480 15.16 -18.22 17.15
C ASP A 480 15.91 -18.01 18.48
N ASN A 481 16.84 -17.04 18.49
CA ASN A 481 17.53 -16.64 19.71
C ASN A 481 16.55 -15.87 20.60
N LYS A 482 15.83 -16.59 21.48
CA LYS A 482 14.77 -16.05 22.35
C LYS A 482 15.26 -15.13 23.48
N ASP A 483 16.56 -14.86 23.57
CA ASP A 483 17.12 -14.07 24.66
C ASP A 483 17.16 -12.56 24.38
N GLU A 484 17.15 -12.09 23.12
CA GLU A 484 17.11 -10.65 22.82
C GLU A 484 15.69 -10.06 22.78
N THR A 485 14.65 -10.90 22.85
CA THR A 485 13.25 -10.44 22.82
C THR A 485 12.75 -9.93 24.18
N LYS A 486 13.47 -10.21 25.27
CA LYS A 486 13.22 -9.60 26.58
C LYS A 486 13.77 -8.17 26.67
N ASP A 487 14.98 -7.93 26.17
CA ASP A 487 15.61 -6.61 26.29
C ASP A 487 14.88 -5.51 25.50
N LYS A 488 14.26 -5.84 24.36
CA LYS A 488 13.43 -4.86 23.63
C LYS A 488 12.06 -4.60 24.26
N LYS A 489 11.51 -5.55 25.01
CA LYS A 489 10.27 -5.33 25.78
C LYS A 489 10.55 -4.48 27.02
N ASP A 490 11.70 -4.68 27.64
CA ASP A 490 12.12 -3.91 28.81
C ASP A 490 12.58 -2.49 28.43
N ASP A 491 13.15 -2.27 27.24
CA ASP A 491 13.47 -0.92 26.73
C ASP A 491 12.23 -0.11 26.31
N ILE A 492 11.14 -0.76 25.90
CA ILE A 492 9.86 -0.10 25.60
C ILE A 492 9.11 0.23 26.89
N ASN A 493 9.16 -0.64 27.91
CA ASN A 493 8.59 -0.33 29.21
C ASN A 493 9.37 0.75 29.96
N ARG A 494 10.72 0.74 29.94
CA ARG A 494 11.54 1.81 30.56
C ARG A 494 11.27 3.18 29.94
N LYS A 495 11.07 3.26 28.61
CA LYS A 495 10.69 4.52 27.96
C LYS A 495 9.30 5.03 28.32
N ASN A 496 8.36 4.13 28.60
CA ASN A 496 7.01 4.52 29.02
C ASN A 496 6.98 4.94 30.51
N ASP A 497 7.84 4.38 31.35
CA ASP A 497 7.98 4.77 32.76
C ASP A 497 8.73 6.11 32.91
N ASP A 498 9.76 6.36 32.10
CA ASP A 498 10.48 7.65 32.08
C ASP A 498 9.62 8.83 31.56
N GLU A 499 8.63 8.56 30.68
CA GLU A 499 7.63 9.55 30.25
C GLU A 499 6.48 9.75 31.26
N ALA A 500 6.28 8.81 32.19
CA ALA A 500 5.29 8.91 33.26
C ALA A 500 5.84 9.66 34.49
N GLU A 501 7.11 9.45 34.87
CA GLU A 501 7.73 10.16 36.01
C GLU A 501 7.93 11.66 35.70
N ASN A 502 8.30 12.03 34.48
CA ASN A 502 8.47 13.44 34.08
C ASN A 502 7.16 14.27 34.04
N LYS A 503 5.99 13.63 34.14
CA LYS A 503 4.68 14.33 34.22
C LYS A 503 4.17 14.51 35.65
N SER A 504 4.89 14.02 36.65
CA SER A 504 4.47 14.09 38.07
C SER A 504 5.35 15.00 38.95
N GLY A 505 6.45 15.55 38.42
CA GLY A 505 7.42 16.36 39.17
C GLY A 505 7.21 17.89 39.17
N GLU A 506 6.27 18.45 38.41
CA GLU A 506 6.13 19.90 38.24
C GLU A 506 4.83 20.46 38.84
N LYS A 507 4.56 20.13 40.11
CA LYS A 507 3.58 20.83 40.96
C LYS A 507 4.03 20.80 42.42
N GLY A 508 4.87 21.77 42.78
CA GLY A 508 5.21 22.03 44.17
C GLY A 508 6.39 22.97 44.29
N ASP A 509 6.15 24.28 44.20
CA ASP A 509 6.69 25.26 45.14
C ASP A 509 6.39 26.69 44.67
N THR A 510 5.29 27.25 45.19
CA THR A 510 5.16 28.70 45.30
C THR A 510 4.20 29.02 46.44
N LYS A 511 4.74 29.15 47.65
CA LYS A 511 4.12 29.96 48.71
C LYS A 511 5.12 30.34 49.79
N ALA A 512 5.03 31.62 50.17
CA ALA A 512 5.58 32.28 51.36
C ALA A 512 7.00 32.87 51.26
N SER A 513 7.05 34.16 50.95
CA SER A 513 7.58 35.15 51.90
C SER A 513 7.16 36.57 51.49
N ASN A 514 6.16 37.10 52.18
CA ASN A 514 5.97 38.54 52.36
C ASN A 514 6.72 38.91 53.65
N ASP A 515 7.62 39.89 53.57
CA ASP A 515 7.88 40.90 54.61
C ASP A 515 8.67 42.04 53.93
N ALA A 516 8.02 43.17 53.69
CA ALA A 516 8.16 44.39 54.50
C ALA A 516 9.56 45.02 54.33
N SER A 517 9.69 45.97 53.40
CA SER A 517 9.62 47.43 53.66
C SER A 517 11.00 48.03 53.92
N SER A 518 11.47 48.89 53.02
CA SER A 518 11.70 50.32 53.26
C SER A 518 12.70 50.89 52.24
N ASP A 519 12.48 52.17 51.94
CA ASP A 519 13.49 53.15 51.52
C ASP A 519 14.08 53.05 50.11
N ASN A 520 14.36 54.13 49.39
CA ASN A 520 13.97 55.54 49.41
C ASN A 520 14.60 56.10 48.12
N GLU A 521 14.09 57.25 47.65
CA GLU A 521 14.78 58.25 46.82
C GLU A 521 15.43 57.83 45.47
N SER A 522 14.89 58.23 44.33
CA SER A 522 14.94 59.57 43.71
C SER A 522 16.27 59.95 43.04
N SER A 523 16.14 60.76 41.97
CA SER A 523 17.16 61.56 41.29
C SER A 523 17.86 60.88 40.10
N LYS A 524 17.37 61.17 38.88
CA LYS A 524 17.96 62.11 37.87
C LYS A 524 19.22 61.51 37.22
N ARG A 525 19.37 61.49 35.91
CA ARG A 525 19.05 62.52 34.92
C ARG A 525 19.23 61.96 33.53
#